data_AF-A0A7X6SM93-F1
#
_entry.id   AF-A0A7X6SM93-F1
#
_cell.length_a   1.000
_cell.length_b   1.000
_cell.length_c   1.000
_cell.angle_alpha   90.00
_cell.angle_beta   90.00
_cell.angle_gamma   90.00
#
_symmetry.space_group_name_H-M   'P 1'
#
loop_
_entity.id
_entity.type
_entity.pdbx_description
1 polymer ?
#
loop_
_entity_poly.entity_id
_entity_poly.type
_entity_poly.pdbx_seq_one_letter_code
_entity_poly.pdbx_strand_id
1 'polypeptide(L)'
;MTRIMRTGDRLVVYNAENEAVNLYYVILFGDVNGDGRINSYDMTITARHIIKENLISGIEFLAADVDKSGKLNSMDMTMIARHILKEQLLPQ
;
A
#
# COMPACT_ATOMS: atom_id res chain seq x y z
N MET A 1 11.98 15.10 -14.86
CA MET A 1 10.72 14.43 -14.47
C MET A 1 10.89 13.92 -13.06
N THR A 2 10.13 14.44 -12.10
CA THR A 2 10.17 13.94 -10.72
C THR A 2 9.16 12.79 -10.62
N ARG A 3 9.64 11.56 -10.45
CA ARG A 3 8.78 10.39 -10.19
C ARG A 3 8.46 10.35 -8.71
N ILE A 4 7.19 10.13 -8.37
CA ILE A 4 6.76 9.85 -6.99
C ILE A 4 6.98 8.38 -6.68
N MET A 5 7.38 8.09 -5.44
CA MET A 5 7.43 6.73 -4.90
C MET A 5 6.01 6.18 -4.77
N ARG A 6 5.82 4.88 -5.04
CA ARG A 6 4.52 4.20 -4.97
C ARG A 6 4.66 2.76 -4.47
N THR A 7 3.57 2.17 -4.00
CA THR A 7 3.54 0.73 -3.67
C THR A 7 4.00 -0.10 -4.86
N GLY A 8 4.90 -1.05 -4.61
CA GLY A 8 5.48 -1.91 -5.64
C GLY A 8 6.75 -1.37 -6.30
N ASP A 9 7.14 -0.12 -6.02
CA ASP A 9 8.50 0.32 -6.34
C ASP A 9 9.53 -0.54 -5.59
N ARG A 10 10.72 -0.64 -6.18
CA ARG A 10 11.81 -1.49 -5.67
C ARG A 10 13.00 -0.64 -5.26
N LEU A 11 13.49 -0.86 -4.04
CA LEU A 11 14.76 -0.30 -3.57
C LEU A 11 15.82 -1.40 -3.65
N VAL A 12 16.83 -1.18 -4.49
CA VAL A 12 17.98 -2.09 -4.64
C VAL A 12 19.19 -1.44 -3.98
N VAL A 13 19.83 -2.17 -3.07
CA VAL A 13 21.07 -1.73 -2.42
C VAL A 13 22.24 -2.42 -3.10
N TYR A 14 23.25 -1.64 -3.47
CA TYR A 14 24.49 -2.12 -4.06
C TYR A 14 25.65 -1.98 -3.07
N ASN A 15 26.59 -2.91 -3.09
CA ASN A 15 27.85 -2.80 -2.35
C ASN A 15 28.85 -1.88 -3.08
N ALA A 16 30.07 -1.77 -2.53
CA ALA A 16 31.15 -0.98 -3.12
C ALA A 16 31.61 -1.53 -4.48
N GLU A 17 31.40 -2.82 -4.73
CA GLU A 17 31.70 -3.53 -5.97
C GLU A 17 30.57 -3.41 -7.03
N ASN A 18 29.52 -2.63 -6.75
CA ASN A 18 28.36 -2.43 -7.63
C ASN A 18 27.54 -3.72 -7.88
N GLU A 19 27.52 -4.63 -6.92
CA GLU A 19 26.70 -5.83 -6.91
C GLU A 19 25.44 -5.60 -6.06
N ALA A 20 24.29 -6.06 -6.55
CA ALA A 20 23.03 -5.95 -5.80
C ALA A 20 23.06 -6.91 -4.60
N VAL A 21 23.02 -6.36 -3.39
CA VAL A 21 23.09 -7.14 -2.14
C VAL A 21 21.74 -7.29 -1.44
N ASN A 22 20.84 -6.32 -1.64
CA ASN A 22 19.48 -6.38 -1.09
C ASN A 22 18.45 -5.82 -2.06
N LEU A 23 17.23 -6.35 -1.96
CA LEU A 23 16.05 -5.89 -2.67
C LEU A 23 14.90 -5.72 -1.66
N TYR A 24 14.35 -4.52 -1.59
CA TYR A 24 13.17 -4.21 -0.80
C TYR A 24 12.02 -3.77 -1.70
N TYR A 25 10.80 -4.13 -1.33
CA TYR A 25 9.59 -3.59 -1.91
C TYR A 25 9.12 -2.41 -1.08
N VAL A 26 8.81 -1.30 -1.77
CA VAL A 26 8.15 -0.17 -1.16
C VAL A 26 6.66 -0.51 -1.00
N ILE A 27 6.14 -0.26 0.19
CA ILE A 27 4.72 -0.35 0.52
C ILE A 27 4.33 1.01 1.07
N LEU A 28 3.40 1.68 0.40
CA LEU A 28 2.76 2.87 0.92
C LEU A 28 1.37 2.46 1.42
N PHE A 29 1.16 2.56 2.73
CA PHE A 29 -0.11 2.14 3.33
C PHE A 29 -1.24 3.03 2.80
N GLY A 30 -2.27 2.38 2.25
CA GLY A 30 -3.41 2.99 1.58
C GLY A 30 -3.28 3.08 0.05
N ASP A 31 -2.09 2.96 -0.54
CA ASP A 31 -1.86 2.93 -2.01
C ASP A 31 -1.91 1.48 -2.48
N VAL A 32 -3.14 0.97 -2.58
CA VAL A 32 -3.44 -0.44 -2.83
C VAL A 32 -3.24 -0.79 -4.29
N ASN A 33 -3.51 0.14 -5.21
CA ASN A 33 -3.31 -0.07 -6.65
C ASN A 33 -1.87 0.26 -7.13
N GLY A 34 -1.01 0.82 -6.28
CA GLY A 34 0.37 1.16 -6.61
C GLY A 34 0.51 2.32 -7.57
N ASP A 35 -0.42 3.29 -7.57
CA ASP A 35 -0.35 4.49 -8.40
C ASP A 35 0.35 5.67 -7.71
N GLY A 36 0.67 5.54 -6.42
CA GLY A 36 1.34 6.55 -5.60
C GLY A 36 0.38 7.57 -4.98
N ARG A 37 -0.93 7.32 -5.02
CA ARG A 37 -1.98 8.17 -4.43
C ARG A 37 -2.93 7.31 -3.63
N ILE A 38 -3.40 7.84 -2.51
CA ILE A 38 -4.39 7.17 -1.67
C ILE A 38 -5.75 7.81 -1.96
N ASN A 39 -6.65 7.07 -2.62
CA ASN A 39 -7.94 7.59 -3.08
C ASN A 39 -9.06 6.53 -3.08
N SER A 40 -10.22 6.89 -3.64
CA SER A 40 -11.42 6.02 -3.65
C SER A 40 -11.24 4.73 -4.46
N TYR A 41 -10.26 4.67 -5.37
CA TYR A 41 -9.96 3.46 -6.13
C TYR A 41 -9.33 2.39 -5.23
N ASP A 42 -8.42 2.80 -4.32
CA ASP A 42 -7.85 1.91 -3.31
C ASP A 42 -8.93 1.35 -2.39
N MET A 43 -9.85 2.22 -1.93
CA MET A 43 -11.02 1.79 -1.15
C MET A 43 -11.89 0.77 -1.91
N THR A 44 -12.03 0.92 -3.23
CA THR A 44 -12.83 -0.01 -4.04
C THR A 44 -12.18 -1.39 -4.09
N ILE A 45 -10.85 -1.44 -4.23
CA ILE A 45 -10.09 -2.70 -4.23
C ILE A 45 -10.19 -3.38 -2.86
N THR A 46 -9.95 -2.63 -1.77
CA THR A 46 -10.07 -3.14 -0.40
C THR A 46 -11.48 -3.63 -0.10
N ALA A 47 -12.52 -2.89 -0.51
CA ALA A 47 -13.91 -3.30 -0.32
C ALA A 47 -14.21 -4.63 -1.03
N ARG A 48 -13.77 -4.79 -2.29
CA ARG A 48 -13.94 -6.04 -3.06
C ARG A 48 -13.24 -7.22 -2.42
N HIS A 49 -12.08 -7.02 -1.79
CA HIS A 49 -11.43 -8.07 -1.00
C HIS A 49 -12.29 -8.47 0.20
N ILE A 50 -12.80 -7.50 0.97
CA ILE A 50 -13.59 -7.74 2.19
C ILE A 50 -14.87 -8.54 1.88
N ILE A 51 -15.56 -8.22 0.78
CA ILE A 51 -16.77 -8.94 0.35
C ILE A 51 -16.48 -10.20 -0.47
N LYS A 52 -15.20 -10.57 -0.62
CA LYS A 52 -14.72 -11.77 -1.33
C LYS A 52 -15.06 -11.81 -2.83
N GLU A 53 -15.24 -10.65 -3.46
CA GLU A 53 -15.44 -10.54 -4.90
C GLU A 53 -14.12 -10.60 -5.68
N ASN A 54 -13.07 -9.96 -5.17
CA ASN A 54 -11.73 -10.00 -5.76
C ASN A 54 -10.67 -9.96 -4.65
N LEU A 55 -9.98 -11.09 -4.46
CA LEU A 55 -9.03 -11.25 -3.38
C LEU A 55 -7.64 -10.78 -3.81
N ILE A 56 -7.20 -9.66 -3.25
CA ILE A 56 -5.80 -9.21 -3.32
C ILE A 56 -4.89 -10.00 -2.36
N SER A 57 -3.59 -10.03 -2.67
CA SER A 57 -2.54 -10.70 -1.89
C SER A 57 -1.19 -9.98 -2.05
N GLY A 58 -0.15 -10.41 -1.31
CA GLY A 58 1.19 -9.86 -1.46
C GLY A 58 1.26 -8.37 -1.14
N ILE A 59 1.93 -7.58 -1.98
CA ILE A 59 2.18 -6.14 -1.73
C ILE A 59 0.89 -5.32 -1.67
N GLU A 60 -0.14 -5.67 -2.44
CA GLU A 60 -1.44 -4.98 -2.44
C GLU A 60 -2.16 -5.21 -1.11
N PHE A 61 -2.12 -6.45 -0.61
CA PHE A 61 -2.70 -6.77 0.70
C PHE A 61 -1.98 -6.02 1.82
N LEU A 62 -0.65 -5.98 1.78
CA LEU A 62 0.14 -5.26 2.78
C LEU A 62 -0.12 -3.75 2.73
N ALA A 63 -0.33 -3.17 1.55
CA ALA A 63 -0.70 -1.77 1.42
C ALA A 63 -2.13 -1.49 1.93
N ALA A 64 -3.05 -2.45 1.78
CA ALA A 64 -4.42 -2.33 2.26
C ALA A 64 -4.58 -2.56 3.78
N ASP A 65 -3.70 -3.34 4.42
CA ASP A 65 -3.72 -3.68 5.86
C ASP A 65 -3.07 -2.54 6.67
N VAL A 66 -3.75 -1.39 6.68
CA VAL A 66 -3.21 -0.13 7.19
C VAL A 66 -3.16 -0.08 8.71
N ASP A 67 -3.93 -0.94 9.41
CA ASP A 67 -3.83 -1.13 10.85
C ASP A 67 -2.78 -2.19 11.25
N LYS A 68 -2.19 -2.89 10.26
CA LYS A 68 -1.15 -3.93 10.41
C LYS A 68 -1.61 -5.10 11.27
N SER A 69 -2.91 -5.40 11.27
CA SER A 69 -3.47 -6.50 12.05
C SER A 69 -3.25 -7.88 11.40
N GLY A 70 -2.83 -7.92 10.14
CA GLY A 70 -2.75 -9.12 9.33
C GLY A 70 -4.12 -9.53 8.76
N LYS A 71 -5.13 -8.66 8.79
CA LYS A 71 -6.50 -8.94 8.33
C LYS A 71 -7.11 -7.73 7.65
N LEU A 72 -7.50 -7.87 6.39
CA LEU A 72 -8.28 -6.83 5.71
C LEU A 72 -9.75 -6.83 6.11
N ASN A 73 -10.18 -5.75 6.77
CA ASN A 73 -11.54 -5.60 7.26
C ASN A 73 -12.02 -4.13 7.26
N SER A 74 -13.18 -3.86 7.87
CA SER A 74 -13.78 -2.51 7.88
C SER A 74 -12.96 -1.48 8.67
N MET A 75 -12.06 -1.91 9.56
CA MET A 75 -11.12 -1.02 10.25
C MET A 75 -10.17 -0.35 9.25
N ASP A 76 -9.57 -1.12 8.35
CA ASP A 76 -8.70 -0.60 7.30
C ASP A 76 -9.42 0.39 6.40
N MET A 77 -10.63 0.03 5.97
CA MET A 77 -11.51 0.91 5.18
C MET A 77 -11.79 2.22 5.89
N THR A 78 -12.03 2.18 7.20
CA THR A 78 -12.29 3.39 8.01
C THR A 78 -11.04 4.28 8.07
N MET A 79 -9.87 3.69 8.27
CA MET A 79 -8.61 4.43 8.33
C MET A 79 -8.24 5.05 6.98
N ILE A 80 -8.40 4.32 5.87
CA ILE A 80 -8.20 4.84 4.51
C ILE A 80 -9.19 5.98 4.23
N ALA A 81 -10.47 5.84 4.59
CA ALA A 81 -11.47 6.89 4.41
C ALA A 81 -11.10 8.17 5.17
N ARG A 82 -10.71 8.06 6.45
CA ARG A 82 -10.25 9.20 7.26
C ARG A 82 -9.02 9.88 6.66
N HIS A 83 -8.14 9.11 6.04
CA HIS A 83 -6.99 9.66 5.33
C HIS A 83 -7.38 10.49 4.12
N ILE A 84 -8.27 9.97 3.28
CA ILE A 84 -8.78 10.68 2.11
C ILE A 84 -9.50 11.97 2.54
N LEU A 85 -10.24 11.94 3.65
CA LEU A 85 -10.94 13.08 4.24
C LEU A 85 -10.01 14.04 5.01
N LYS A 86 -8.71 13.72 5.15
CA LYS A 86 -7.70 14.48 5.90
C LYS A 86 -8.00 14.61 7.40
N GLU A 87 -8.76 13.68 7.95
CA GLU A 87 -9.04 13.58 9.39
C GLU A 87 -7.89 12.88 10.13
N GLN A 88 -7.16 11.99 9.45
CA GLN A 88 -6.08 11.20 10.03
C GLN A 88 -5.01 10.87 8.97
N LEU A 89 -3.73 10.95 9.32
CA LEU A 89 -2.66 10.45 8.44
C LEU A 89 -2.45 8.95 8.67
N LEU A 90 -2.28 8.19 7.59
CA LEU A 90 -1.86 6.79 7.69
C LEU A 90 -0.37 6.72 8.04
N PRO A 91 0.06 5.74 8.84
CA PRO A 91 1.48 5.47 9.05
C PRO A 91 2.11 5.03 7.72
N GLN A 92 3.33 5.48 7.42
CA GLN A 92 4.13 5.04 6.26
C GLN A 92 5.39 4.33 6.75
#